data_AF-A0A6P2MA30-F1
#
_entry.id   AF-A0A6P2MA30-F1
#
_cell.length_a   1.000
_cell.length_b   1.000
_cell.length_c   1.000
_cell.angle_alpha   90.00
_cell.angle_beta   90.00
_cell.angle_gamma   90.00
#
_symmetry.space_group_name_H-M   'P 1'
#
loop_
_entity.id
_entity.type
_entity.pdbx_description
1 polymer ?
#
loop_
_entity_poly.entity_id
_entity_poly.type
_entity_poly.pdbx_seq_one_letter_code
_entity_poly.pdbx_strand_id
1 'polypeptide(L)'
;MSNDLFQPLQSEEEVEDLDEINEVIPTTYTITSYGADYPVDGLVKRLEQGDIVVPLFNIPAGPGQQAVGFQREFVWTRPQCDRFIESLLLGLPVPGIFLVKEPSGRLLVLDGQQRLRTLQYFCGGLIQGKEFVLENVQEKWRGRTYKTLEVDDRRRLDDSIIHATIVRQDEPSDDLSSIYMIFERLNSGGTFLQPQEIRVALYHGELATLLSSLNENESWRALYGKKSARLKDLELILRFFALYYHAKSYKRPMKEFLNRYMASNLNLQNVGEETLRPLFVATTEAIHKSIGVRAFRLKAAINAAVADSIMVGVARRLASGPISNPDDFNAAYESLLQDAEYLKTIGRSTADEEFVRLRLERSTNAFAKVR
;
A
#
# COMPACT_ATOMS: atom_id res chain seq x y z
N MET A 1 -2.86 18.74 33.35
CA MET A 1 -1.87 17.65 33.45
C MET A 1 -2.44 16.49 32.65
N SER A 2 -1.87 15.92 31.60
CA SER A 2 -0.80 16.28 30.68
C SER A 2 -1.37 16.09 29.27
N ASN A 3 -0.93 16.93 28.35
CA ASN A 3 -1.32 16.93 26.95
C ASN A 3 -0.44 15.90 26.23
N ASP A 4 -0.95 14.70 25.98
CA ASP A 4 -0.16 13.57 25.42
C ASP A 4 -0.85 12.93 24.20
N LEU A 5 -1.51 13.76 23.37
CA LEU A 5 -2.08 13.35 22.07
C LEU A 5 -1.08 13.42 20.91
N PHE A 6 0.17 13.72 21.19
CA PHE A 6 1.29 13.62 20.25
C PHE A 6 2.34 12.70 20.85
N GLN A 7 2.09 11.40 20.85
CA GLN A 7 3.22 10.48 20.91
C GLN A 7 4.01 10.69 19.61
N PRO A 8 5.30 11.06 19.67
CA PRO A 8 6.15 10.98 18.48
C PRO A 8 6.06 9.54 17.97
N LEU A 9 5.92 9.35 16.66
CA LEU A 9 6.08 8.05 16.02
C LEU A 9 7.30 7.38 16.66
N GLN A 10 7.07 6.34 17.45
CA GLN A 10 8.14 5.58 18.07
C GLN A 10 9.08 5.16 16.94
N SER A 11 10.37 5.47 17.05
CA SER A 11 11.37 5.35 15.99
C SER A 11 11.09 4.15 15.07
N GLU A 12 10.54 4.42 13.89
CA GLU A 12 10.29 3.41 12.87
C GLU A 12 11.63 2.83 12.41
N GLU A 13 11.61 1.59 11.92
CA GLU A 13 12.78 1.03 11.24
C GLU A 13 13.02 1.84 9.96
N GLU A 14 14.14 2.55 9.93
CA GLU A 14 14.54 3.35 8.78
C GLU A 14 15.03 2.41 7.66
N VAL A 15 14.44 2.58 6.46
CA VAL A 15 14.84 1.84 5.26
C VAL A 15 15.48 2.82 4.27
N GLU A 16 16.75 2.60 3.99
CA GLU A 16 17.50 3.30 2.96
C GLU A 16 17.16 2.70 1.58
N ASP A 17 16.30 3.40 0.84
CA ASP A 17 16.01 3.17 -0.59
C ASP A 17 16.43 4.42 -1.39
N LEU A 18 17.71 4.45 -1.78
CA LEU A 18 18.42 5.68 -2.16
C LEU A 18 17.88 6.38 -3.40
N ASP A 19 17.18 5.67 -4.29
CA ASP A 19 16.71 6.21 -5.57
C ASP A 19 15.19 6.39 -5.64
N GLU A 20 14.42 5.81 -4.72
CA GLU A 20 12.94 5.74 -4.79
C GLU A 20 12.27 7.12 -4.96
N ILE A 21 12.78 8.13 -4.27
CA ILE A 21 12.25 9.50 -4.31
C ILE A 21 12.47 10.15 -5.68
N ASN A 22 13.55 9.78 -6.38
CA ASN A 22 13.94 10.34 -7.68
C ASN A 22 13.40 9.53 -8.87
N GLU A 23 12.74 8.39 -8.62
CA GLU A 23 12.16 7.57 -9.68
C GLU A 23 10.97 8.26 -10.36
N VAL A 24 11.08 8.42 -11.68
CA VAL A 24 10.01 8.94 -12.55
C VAL A 24 9.54 7.82 -13.47
N ILE A 25 8.23 7.54 -13.45
CA ILE A 25 7.59 6.59 -14.36
C ILE A 25 7.45 7.26 -15.75
N PRO A 26 8.07 6.72 -16.82
CA PRO A 26 7.98 7.29 -18.16
C PRO A 26 6.53 7.25 -18.69
N THR A 27 6.08 8.35 -19.29
CA THR A 27 4.68 8.57 -19.65
C THR A 27 4.35 8.11 -21.05
N THR A 28 3.59 7.02 -21.17
CA THR A 28 2.70 6.77 -22.32
C THR A 28 1.43 6.12 -21.79
N TYR A 29 0.43 6.94 -21.53
CA TYR A 29 -0.90 6.45 -21.19
C TYR A 29 -1.97 7.33 -21.83
N THR A 30 -3.11 6.72 -22.10
CA THR A 30 -4.31 7.41 -22.55
C THR A 30 -5.36 7.27 -21.46
N ILE A 31 -5.86 8.40 -20.98
CA ILE A 31 -6.94 8.46 -19.99
C ILE A 31 -8.12 9.25 -20.54
N THR A 32 -9.32 8.81 -20.20
CA THR A 32 -10.54 9.59 -20.38
C THR A 32 -10.98 10.11 -19.01
N SER A 33 -11.16 11.43 -18.90
CA SER A 33 -11.74 12.06 -17.71
C SER A 33 -13.03 12.79 -18.06
N TYR A 34 -14.07 12.64 -17.24
CA TYR A 34 -15.33 13.36 -17.40
C TYR A 34 -15.95 13.72 -16.05
N GLY A 35 -16.76 14.79 -16.03
CA GLY A 35 -17.52 15.20 -14.86
C GLY A 35 -18.81 14.38 -14.72
N ALA A 36 -19.22 14.12 -13.48
CA ALA A 36 -20.51 13.53 -13.15
C ALA A 36 -21.04 14.18 -11.87
N ASP A 37 -22.35 14.38 -11.81
CA ASP A 37 -23.02 14.97 -10.65
C ASP A 37 -23.88 13.92 -9.99
N TYR A 38 -23.71 13.74 -8.68
CA TYR A 38 -24.49 12.78 -7.92
C TYR A 38 -25.25 13.47 -6.79
N PRO A 39 -26.55 13.18 -6.62
CA PRO A 39 -27.23 13.51 -5.38
C PRO A 39 -26.66 12.66 -4.23
N VAL A 40 -26.75 13.17 -3.00
CA VAL A 40 -26.22 12.52 -1.81
C VAL A 40 -26.83 11.13 -1.62
N ASP A 41 -28.14 10.99 -1.79
CA ASP A 41 -28.83 9.72 -1.64
C ASP A 41 -28.31 8.65 -2.64
N GLY A 42 -28.06 9.07 -3.87
CA GLY A 42 -27.48 8.26 -4.93
C GLY A 42 -26.07 7.81 -4.62
N LEU A 43 -25.23 8.67 -4.02
CA LEU A 43 -23.90 8.30 -3.55
C LEU A 43 -23.97 7.28 -2.41
N VAL A 44 -24.80 7.54 -1.40
CA VAL A 44 -24.96 6.64 -0.25
C VAL A 44 -25.43 5.27 -0.71
N LYS A 45 -26.45 5.21 -1.57
CA LYS A 45 -26.96 3.96 -2.15
C LYS A 45 -25.89 3.20 -2.92
N ARG A 46 -25.11 3.88 -3.77
CA ARG A 46 -24.01 3.26 -4.54
C ARG A 46 -22.89 2.75 -3.64
N LEU A 47 -22.60 3.43 -2.54
CA LEU A 47 -21.64 2.96 -1.53
C LEU A 47 -22.14 1.70 -0.82
N GLU A 48 -23.42 1.65 -0.44
CA GLU A 48 -24.04 0.50 0.21
C GLU A 48 -24.14 -0.72 -0.71
N GLN A 49 -24.41 -0.50 -2.00
CA GLN A 49 -24.47 -1.55 -3.03
C GLN A 49 -23.09 -2.02 -3.48
N GLY A 50 -22.02 -1.28 -3.14
CA GLY A 50 -20.65 -1.57 -3.56
C GLY A 50 -20.31 -1.15 -4.99
N ASP A 51 -21.14 -0.34 -5.63
CA ASP A 51 -20.88 0.27 -6.95
C ASP A 51 -19.81 1.36 -6.86
N ILE A 52 -19.81 2.12 -5.76
CA ILE A 52 -18.70 3.00 -5.37
C ILE A 52 -17.98 2.35 -4.20
N VAL A 53 -16.68 2.20 -4.32
CA VAL A 53 -15.84 1.52 -3.34
C VAL A 53 -14.84 2.51 -2.80
N VAL A 54 -14.83 2.72 -1.49
CA VAL A 54 -13.69 3.38 -0.84
C VAL A 54 -12.60 2.30 -0.68
N PRO A 55 -11.44 2.43 -1.36
CA PRO A 55 -10.34 1.50 -1.22
C PRO A 55 -10.06 1.24 0.24
N LEU A 56 -10.10 -0.03 0.64
CA LEU A 56 -9.59 -0.41 1.94
C LEU A 56 -8.07 -0.44 1.80
N PHE A 57 -7.39 0.47 2.49
CA PHE A 57 -5.93 0.35 2.68
C PHE A 57 -5.57 -0.77 3.68
N ASN A 58 -6.59 -1.49 4.15
CA ASN A 58 -6.46 -2.68 4.96
C ASN A 58 -6.41 -3.88 4.04
N ILE A 59 -5.39 -4.70 4.23
CA ILE A 59 -5.32 -5.99 3.60
C ILE A 59 -6.25 -6.91 4.42
N PRO A 60 -7.22 -7.60 3.79
CA PRO A 60 -8.09 -8.53 4.50
C PRO A 60 -7.21 -9.49 5.29
N ALA A 61 -7.47 -9.62 6.58
CA ALA A 61 -6.85 -10.70 7.32
C ALA A 61 -7.41 -12.02 6.80
N GLY A 62 -6.55 -13.04 6.68
CA GLY A 62 -7.01 -14.41 6.52
C GLY A 62 -7.92 -14.83 7.69
N PRO A 63 -8.59 -15.99 7.59
CA PRO A 63 -9.48 -16.48 8.64
C PRO A 63 -8.80 -16.48 10.01
N GLY A 64 -9.34 -15.72 10.97
CA GLY A 64 -8.80 -15.64 12.34
C GLY A 64 -7.66 -14.64 12.57
N GLN A 65 -7.28 -13.84 11.57
CA GLN A 65 -6.30 -12.75 11.74
C GLN A 65 -7.00 -11.39 11.88
N GLN A 66 -6.31 -10.42 12.48
CA GLN A 66 -6.76 -9.03 12.50
C GLN A 66 -6.26 -8.36 11.22
N ALA A 67 -7.12 -7.64 10.49
CA ALA A 67 -6.74 -6.99 9.24
C ALA A 67 -5.53 -6.08 9.50
N VAL A 68 -4.39 -6.41 8.89
CA VAL A 68 -3.20 -5.56 8.95
C VAL A 68 -3.39 -4.53 7.85
N GLY A 69 -3.66 -3.31 8.28
CA GLY A 69 -3.91 -2.22 7.37
C GLY A 69 -3.25 -0.96 7.86
N PHE A 70 -2.64 -0.25 6.92
CA PHE A 70 -2.49 1.18 7.06
C PHE A 70 -3.88 1.76 6.84
N GLN A 71 -4.75 1.70 7.84
CA GLN A 71 -5.98 2.45 7.73
C GLN A 71 -5.52 3.91 7.57
N ARG A 72 -5.82 4.56 6.44
CA ARG A 72 -6.21 5.97 6.55
C ARG A 72 -7.48 5.89 7.38
N GLU A 73 -7.29 5.89 8.71
CA GLU A 73 -8.39 5.91 9.65
C GLU A 73 -9.35 7.00 9.19
N PHE A 74 -10.61 6.86 9.56
CA PHE A 74 -11.50 7.99 9.40
C PHE A 74 -10.95 9.12 10.30
N VAL A 75 -10.15 10.02 9.71
CA VAL A 75 -9.37 11.04 10.44
C VAL A 75 -10.16 12.31 10.68
N TRP A 76 -11.34 12.43 10.05
CA TRP A 76 -12.22 13.55 10.32
C TRP A 76 -12.73 13.47 11.74
N THR A 77 -12.41 14.50 12.51
CA THR A 77 -12.97 14.74 13.83
C THR A 77 -14.48 14.94 13.75
N ARG A 78 -15.17 14.73 14.87
CA ARG A 78 -16.62 14.92 14.94
C ARG A 78 -17.08 16.30 14.43
N PRO A 79 -16.44 17.42 14.79
CA PRO A 79 -16.80 18.73 14.26
C PRO A 79 -16.63 18.85 12.74
N GLN A 80 -15.62 18.22 12.14
CA GLN A 80 -15.44 18.24 10.68
C GLN A 80 -16.59 17.52 9.96
N CYS A 81 -17.03 16.39 10.52
CA CYS A 81 -18.16 15.63 10.01
C CYS A 81 -19.45 16.48 10.06
N ASP A 82 -19.72 17.06 11.23
CA ASP A 82 -20.91 17.87 11.49
C ASP A 82 -20.97 19.09 10.56
N ARG A 83 -19.85 19.82 10.40
CA ARG A 83 -19.75 20.98 9.51
C ARG A 83 -19.91 20.61 8.04
N PHE A 84 -19.44 19.45 7.63
CA PHE A 84 -19.66 18.98 6.27
C PHE A 84 -21.15 18.70 6.00
N ILE A 85 -21.85 18.02 6.91
CA ILE A 85 -23.31 17.81 6.80
C ILE A 85 -24.06 19.15 6.81
N GLU A 86 -23.66 20.07 7.69
CA GLU A 86 -24.24 21.41 7.76
C GLU A 86 -24.09 22.19 6.44
N SER A 87 -22.93 22.13 5.79
CA SER A 87 -22.71 22.78 4.49
C SER A 87 -23.72 22.30 3.45
N LEU A 88 -24.01 20.99 3.41
CA LEU A 88 -25.02 20.42 2.50
C LEU A 88 -26.44 20.87 2.88
N LEU A 89 -26.77 20.88 4.18
CA LEU A 89 -28.07 21.37 4.68
C LEU A 89 -28.28 22.87 4.42
N LEU A 90 -27.20 23.65 4.29
CA LEU A 90 -27.22 25.05 3.89
C LEU A 90 -27.26 25.26 2.36
N GLY A 91 -27.07 24.20 1.56
CA GLY A 91 -26.93 24.30 0.11
C GLY A 91 -25.62 24.95 -0.34
N LEU A 92 -24.58 24.91 0.50
CA LEU A 92 -23.26 25.44 0.15
C LEU A 92 -22.52 24.47 -0.78
N PRO A 93 -21.72 24.97 -1.74
CA PRO A 93 -20.88 24.12 -2.56
C PRO A 93 -19.81 23.46 -1.68
N VAL A 94 -19.66 22.14 -1.84
CA VAL A 94 -18.59 21.37 -1.21
C VAL A 94 -17.55 20.99 -2.27
N PRO A 95 -16.29 20.69 -1.87
CA PRO A 95 -15.32 20.16 -2.82
C PRO A 95 -15.87 18.93 -3.55
N GLY A 96 -15.40 18.68 -4.77
CA GLY A 96 -15.77 17.50 -5.56
C GLY A 96 -15.01 16.24 -5.15
N ILE A 97 -15.51 15.08 -5.52
CA ILE A 97 -14.85 13.78 -5.32
C ILE A 97 -14.12 13.35 -6.59
N PHE A 98 -13.12 12.49 -6.44
CA PHE A 98 -12.40 11.93 -7.59
C PHE A 98 -12.56 10.42 -7.58
N LEU A 99 -13.01 9.87 -8.70
CA LEU A 99 -13.33 8.46 -8.84
C LEU A 99 -12.55 7.86 -10.01
N VAL A 100 -12.21 6.58 -9.88
CA VAL A 100 -11.61 5.79 -10.95
C VAL A 100 -12.60 4.72 -11.37
N LYS A 101 -12.91 4.66 -12.66
CA LYS A 101 -13.77 3.62 -13.22
C LYS A 101 -12.95 2.39 -13.55
N GLU A 102 -13.22 1.30 -12.86
CA GLU A 102 -12.64 -0.01 -13.15
C GLU A 102 -13.23 -0.62 -14.42
N PRO A 103 -12.52 -1.59 -15.05
CA PRO A 103 -13.09 -2.39 -16.14
C PRO A 103 -14.40 -3.12 -15.76
N SER A 104 -14.55 -3.48 -14.48
CA SER A 104 -15.77 -4.07 -13.91
C SER A 104 -16.99 -3.14 -13.97
N GLY A 105 -16.76 -1.84 -14.17
CA GLY A 105 -17.79 -0.79 -14.11
C GLY A 105 -17.94 -0.13 -12.74
N ARG A 106 -17.32 -0.69 -11.68
CA ARG A 106 -17.29 -0.09 -10.34
C ARG A 106 -16.44 1.18 -10.33
N LEU A 107 -16.69 2.03 -9.34
CA LEU A 107 -16.01 3.30 -9.15
C LEU A 107 -15.19 3.26 -7.86
N LEU A 108 -13.86 3.27 -7.97
CA LEU A 108 -12.96 3.39 -6.83
C LEU A 108 -12.81 4.85 -6.42
N VAL A 109 -12.95 5.14 -5.13
CA VAL A 109 -12.75 6.47 -4.58
C VAL A 109 -11.27 6.79 -4.48
N LEU A 110 -10.87 7.82 -5.22
CA LEU A 110 -9.50 8.31 -5.26
C LEU A 110 -9.29 9.49 -4.29
N ASP A 111 -10.26 10.41 -4.26
CA ASP A 111 -10.35 11.51 -3.29
C ASP A 111 -11.79 11.69 -2.83
N GLY A 112 -11.97 12.21 -1.61
CA GLY A 112 -13.28 12.43 -1.00
C GLY A 112 -13.76 11.31 -0.08
N GLN A 113 -12.89 10.36 0.26
CA GLN A 113 -13.20 9.25 1.16
C GLN A 113 -13.86 9.69 2.47
N GLN A 114 -13.38 10.75 3.12
CA GLN A 114 -13.90 11.20 4.42
C GLN A 114 -15.31 11.79 4.27
N ARG A 115 -15.57 12.49 3.16
CA ARG A 115 -16.90 13.03 2.81
C ARG A 115 -17.90 11.92 2.57
N LEU A 116 -17.55 10.97 1.70
CA LEU A 116 -18.39 9.82 1.36
C LEU A 116 -18.69 8.94 2.59
N ARG A 117 -17.68 8.68 3.43
CA ARG A 117 -17.87 7.95 4.69
C ARG A 117 -18.77 8.72 5.67
N THR A 118 -18.61 10.04 5.78
CA THR A 118 -19.47 10.88 6.63
C THR A 118 -20.94 10.79 6.21
N LEU A 119 -21.23 10.83 4.91
CA LEU A 119 -22.60 10.65 4.39
C LEU A 119 -23.13 9.26 4.74
N GLN A 120 -22.36 8.21 4.46
CA GLN A 120 -22.72 6.84 4.80
C GLN A 120 -23.02 6.68 6.30
N TYR A 121 -22.20 7.26 7.18
CA TYR A 121 -22.41 7.19 8.63
C TYR A 121 -23.63 7.99 9.09
N PHE A 122 -23.85 9.19 8.54
CA PHE A 122 -24.99 10.01 8.95
C PHE A 122 -26.31 9.41 8.49
N CYS A 123 -26.40 9.01 7.23
CA CYS A 123 -27.59 8.36 6.66
C CYS A 123 -27.85 6.98 7.29
N GLY A 124 -26.79 6.20 7.54
CA GLY A 124 -26.85 4.93 8.27
C GLY A 124 -27.13 5.09 9.77
N GLY A 125 -26.96 6.30 10.32
CA GLY A 125 -27.27 6.67 11.69
C GLY A 125 -26.20 6.33 12.73
N LEU A 126 -25.08 5.71 12.34
CA LEU A 126 -24.01 5.32 13.25
C LEU A 126 -22.63 5.78 12.75
N ILE A 127 -21.85 6.36 13.65
CA ILE A 127 -20.42 6.62 13.47
C ILE A 127 -19.64 5.92 14.59
N GLN A 128 -18.70 5.05 14.22
CA GLN A 128 -17.87 4.30 15.19
C GLN A 128 -18.71 3.59 16.29
N GLY A 129 -19.87 3.03 15.91
CA GLY A 129 -20.77 2.31 16.83
C GLY A 129 -21.63 3.19 17.74
N LYS A 130 -21.56 4.52 17.61
CA LYS A 130 -22.41 5.49 18.32
C LYS A 130 -23.38 6.16 17.37
N GLU A 131 -24.51 6.61 17.88
CA GLU A 131 -25.49 7.36 17.09
C GLU A 131 -24.89 8.64 16.51
N PHE A 132 -25.06 8.86 15.21
CA PHE A 132 -24.60 10.07 14.55
C PHE A 132 -25.62 11.20 14.80
N VAL A 133 -25.39 11.97 15.86
CA VAL A 133 -26.19 13.16 16.23
C VAL A 133 -25.40 14.44 15.94
N LEU A 134 -25.96 15.38 15.20
CA LEU A 134 -25.28 16.65 14.91
C LEU A 134 -25.13 17.50 16.18
N GLU A 135 -23.90 17.89 16.53
CA GLU A 135 -23.63 18.69 17.74
C GLU A 135 -23.02 20.06 17.39
N ASN A 136 -22.09 20.06 16.43
CA ASN A 136 -21.25 21.20 16.07
C ASN A 136 -21.84 21.99 14.89
N VAL A 137 -23.15 22.19 14.91
CA VAL A 137 -23.93 22.87 13.85
C VAL A 137 -24.80 23.98 14.45
N GLN A 138 -25.48 24.75 13.59
CA GLN A 138 -26.49 25.72 13.96
C GLN A 138 -27.61 25.10 14.82
N GLU A 139 -28.21 25.92 15.69
CA GLU A 139 -29.21 25.49 16.68
C GLU A 139 -30.37 24.70 16.05
N LYS A 140 -30.77 25.06 14.82
CA LYS A 140 -31.82 24.37 14.05
C LYS A 140 -31.58 22.86 13.93
N TRP A 141 -30.34 22.44 13.73
CA TRP A 141 -29.97 21.05 13.44
C TRP A 141 -29.26 20.36 14.60
N ARG A 142 -28.93 21.09 15.66
CA ARG A 142 -28.31 20.50 16.85
C ARG A 142 -29.22 19.44 17.46
N GLY A 143 -28.66 18.29 17.82
CA GLY A 143 -29.39 17.15 18.36
C GLY A 143 -30.14 16.32 17.32
N ARG A 144 -30.04 16.64 16.02
CA ARG A 144 -30.71 15.89 14.95
C ARG A 144 -29.83 14.78 14.39
N THR A 145 -30.44 13.62 14.19
CA THR A 145 -29.96 12.53 13.32
C THR A 145 -30.64 12.62 11.96
N TYR A 146 -30.14 11.88 10.96
CA TYR A 146 -30.77 11.80 9.63
C TYR A 146 -32.27 11.45 9.70
N LYS A 147 -32.66 10.54 10.61
CA LYS A 147 -34.06 10.12 10.80
C LYS A 147 -34.95 11.20 11.43
N THR A 148 -34.37 12.08 12.24
CA THR A 148 -35.09 13.11 13.01
C THR A 148 -35.03 14.51 12.39
N LEU A 149 -34.32 14.66 11.26
CA LEU A 149 -34.36 15.87 10.45
C LEU A 149 -35.79 16.17 10.00
N GLU A 150 -36.12 17.46 9.91
CA GLU A 150 -37.35 17.90 9.27
C GLU A 150 -37.37 17.42 7.82
N VAL A 151 -38.57 17.14 7.30
CA VAL A 151 -38.75 16.53 5.98
C VAL A 151 -38.06 17.35 4.87
N ASP A 152 -38.17 18.68 4.94
CA ASP A 152 -37.58 19.57 3.92
C ASP A 152 -36.06 19.67 4.04
N ASP A 153 -35.51 19.60 5.25
CA ASP A 153 -34.05 19.57 5.45
C ASP A 153 -33.45 18.23 5.00
N ARG A 154 -34.16 17.11 5.25
CA ARG A 154 -33.74 15.80 4.74
C ARG A 154 -33.76 15.77 3.22
N ARG A 155 -34.85 16.26 2.58
CA ARG A 155 -34.90 16.39 1.11
C ARG A 155 -33.75 17.24 0.58
N ARG A 156 -33.48 18.40 1.20
CA ARG A 156 -32.35 19.25 0.79
C ARG A 156 -31.01 18.53 0.88
N LEU A 157 -30.79 17.76 1.95
CA LEU A 157 -29.57 16.96 2.09
C LEU A 157 -29.50 15.89 1.00
N ASP A 158 -30.56 15.12 0.81
CA ASP A 158 -30.63 14.03 -0.18
C ASP A 158 -30.40 14.55 -1.60
N ASP A 159 -31.02 15.68 -1.94
CA ASP A 159 -30.94 16.34 -3.26
C ASP A 159 -29.64 17.14 -3.46
N SER A 160 -28.81 17.31 -2.42
CA SER A 160 -27.55 18.05 -2.54
C SER A 160 -26.62 17.36 -3.52
N ILE A 161 -26.06 18.12 -4.46
CA ILE A 161 -25.19 17.59 -5.51
C ILE A 161 -23.73 17.62 -5.07
N ILE A 162 -23.04 16.49 -5.23
CA ILE A 162 -21.59 16.40 -5.12
C ILE A 162 -21.01 16.14 -6.51
N HIS A 163 -20.20 17.08 -6.97
CA HIS A 163 -19.48 16.98 -8.23
C HIS A 163 -18.40 15.90 -8.14
N ALA A 164 -18.32 15.05 -9.15
CA ALA A 164 -17.33 14.00 -9.28
C ALA A 164 -16.53 14.17 -10.57
N THR A 165 -15.21 14.02 -10.49
CA THR A 165 -14.39 13.76 -11.68
C THR A 165 -14.13 12.26 -11.75
N ILE A 166 -14.57 11.63 -12.83
CA ILE A 166 -14.37 10.21 -13.08
C ILE A 166 -13.26 10.07 -14.11
N VAL A 167 -12.25 9.27 -13.77
CA VAL A 167 -11.19 8.88 -14.70
C VAL A 167 -11.28 7.40 -15.02
N ARG A 168 -11.08 7.09 -16.30
CA ARG A 168 -10.86 5.73 -16.78
C ARG A 168 -9.53 5.69 -17.51
N GLN A 169 -8.76 4.64 -17.25
CA GLN A 169 -7.59 4.32 -18.05
C GLN A 169 -8.05 3.61 -19.33
N ASP A 170 -7.68 4.15 -20.48
CA ASP A 170 -7.96 3.53 -21.77
C ASP A 170 -6.75 2.67 -22.20
N GLU A 171 -5.53 3.16 -21.99
CA GLU A 171 -4.28 2.42 -22.18
C GLU A 171 -3.24 2.77 -21.10
N PRO A 172 -2.36 1.82 -20.70
CA PRO A 172 -2.36 0.40 -21.09
C PRO A 172 -3.57 -0.37 -20.48
N SER A 173 -3.89 -1.57 -20.97
CA SER A 173 -5.04 -2.35 -20.45
C SER A 173 -4.62 -3.47 -19.48
N ASP A 174 -3.32 -3.77 -19.42
CA ASP A 174 -2.71 -4.85 -18.66
C ASP A 174 -2.25 -4.46 -17.25
N ASP A 175 -2.27 -3.17 -16.91
CA ASP A 175 -2.00 -2.68 -15.54
C ASP A 175 -2.81 -1.42 -15.18
N LEU A 176 -2.58 -0.86 -13.98
CA LEU A 176 -3.21 0.38 -13.51
C LEU A 176 -2.19 1.54 -13.38
N SER A 177 -1.13 1.53 -14.19
CA SER A 177 -0.02 2.50 -14.10
C SER A 177 -0.48 3.96 -14.26
N SER A 178 -1.43 4.25 -15.14
CA SER A 178 -1.98 5.60 -15.35
C SER A 178 -2.75 6.08 -14.14
N ILE A 179 -3.58 5.20 -13.56
CA ILE A 179 -4.33 5.46 -12.34
C ILE A 179 -3.38 5.65 -11.15
N TYR A 180 -2.34 4.82 -11.03
CA TYR A 180 -1.29 4.95 -10.03
C TYR A 180 -0.66 6.35 -10.08
N MET A 181 -0.31 6.82 -11.28
CA MET A 181 0.33 8.12 -11.45
C MET A 181 -0.62 9.28 -11.13
N ILE A 182 -1.92 9.16 -11.46
CA ILE A 182 -2.92 10.13 -11.03
C ILE A 182 -3.01 10.17 -9.51
N PHE A 183 -2.99 9.01 -8.85
CA PHE A 183 -3.02 8.92 -7.40
C PHE A 183 -1.79 9.56 -6.75
N GLU A 184 -0.60 9.26 -7.27
CA GLU A 184 0.67 9.84 -6.81
C GLU A 184 0.64 11.38 -6.94
N ARG A 185 0.13 11.92 -8.06
CA ARG A 185 0.08 13.37 -8.30
C ARG A 185 -1.03 14.08 -7.54
N LEU A 186 -2.23 13.53 -7.43
CA LEU A 186 -3.32 14.17 -6.71
C LEU A 186 -3.09 14.19 -5.19
N ASN A 187 -2.41 13.18 -4.65
CA ASN A 187 -2.03 13.15 -3.24
C ASN A 187 -0.91 14.15 -2.87
N SER A 188 -0.34 14.89 -3.85
CA SER A 188 0.73 15.88 -3.61
C SER A 188 0.30 17.12 -2.82
N GLY A 189 -1.01 17.38 -2.68
CA GLY A 189 -1.55 18.52 -1.93
C GLY A 189 -1.71 18.31 -0.42
N GLY A 190 -1.41 17.11 0.11
CA GLY A 190 -1.59 16.73 1.51
C GLY A 190 -0.52 15.74 2.01
N THR A 191 -0.85 14.84 2.93
CA THR A 191 0.07 13.76 3.34
C THR A 191 0.26 12.79 2.18
N PHE A 192 1.42 12.88 1.52
CA PHE A 192 1.83 12.02 0.41
C PHE A 192 1.68 10.55 0.79
N LEU A 193 1.12 9.70 -0.07
CA LEU A 193 1.10 8.25 0.12
C LEU A 193 2.39 7.66 -0.46
N GLN A 194 3.01 6.71 0.25
CA GLN A 194 4.17 5.99 -0.28
C GLN A 194 3.75 5.03 -1.39
N PRO A 195 4.65 4.67 -2.31
CA PRO A 195 4.35 3.78 -3.42
C PRO A 195 3.60 2.50 -3.04
N GLN A 196 4.01 1.84 -1.95
CA GLN A 196 3.34 0.62 -1.50
C GLN A 196 1.92 0.85 -0.98
N GLU A 197 1.63 1.99 -0.34
CA GLU A 197 0.27 2.35 0.09
C GLU A 197 -0.64 2.54 -1.12
N ILE A 198 -0.12 3.13 -2.20
CA ILE A 198 -0.83 3.25 -3.47
C ILE A 198 -1.09 1.86 -4.06
N ARG A 199 -0.09 0.97 -4.07
CA ARG A 199 -0.25 -0.40 -4.62
C ARG A 199 -1.31 -1.20 -3.87
N VAL A 200 -1.32 -1.14 -2.54
CA VAL A 200 -2.35 -1.82 -1.72
C VAL A 200 -3.74 -1.27 -2.03
N ALA A 201 -3.86 0.02 -2.35
CA ALA A 201 -5.14 0.66 -2.68
C ALA A 201 -5.64 0.42 -4.12
N LEU A 202 -4.75 0.04 -5.04
CA LEU A 202 -5.12 -0.16 -6.45
C LEU A 202 -5.15 -1.64 -6.85
N TYR A 203 -4.27 -2.45 -6.27
CA TYR A 203 -4.10 -3.86 -6.60
C TYR A 203 -4.63 -4.74 -5.46
N HIS A 204 -5.92 -4.64 -5.18
CA HIS A 204 -6.60 -5.50 -4.21
C HIS A 204 -6.75 -6.92 -4.75
N GLY A 205 -6.20 -7.89 -4.03
CA GLY A 205 -6.28 -9.30 -4.40
C GLY A 205 -5.63 -10.24 -3.39
N GLU A 206 -5.57 -11.51 -3.75
CA GLU A 206 -4.96 -12.57 -2.93
C GLU A 206 -3.47 -12.34 -2.70
N LEU A 207 -2.74 -11.76 -3.66
CA LEU A 207 -1.33 -11.44 -3.47
C LEU A 207 -1.12 -10.41 -2.36
N ALA A 208 -1.91 -9.33 -2.32
CA ALA A 208 -1.82 -8.35 -1.24
C ALA A 208 -2.06 -9.02 0.12
N THR A 209 -3.08 -9.90 0.19
CA THR A 209 -3.41 -10.72 1.36
C THR A 209 -2.25 -11.61 1.81
N LEU A 210 -1.61 -12.27 0.85
CA LEU A 210 -0.44 -13.10 1.10
C LEU A 210 0.72 -12.27 1.67
N LEU A 211 1.08 -11.14 1.03
CA LEU A 211 2.16 -10.27 1.48
C LEU A 211 1.95 -9.84 2.94
N SER A 212 0.72 -9.46 3.30
CA SER A 212 0.35 -9.12 4.67
C SER A 212 0.55 -10.27 5.65
N SER A 213 0.09 -11.47 5.28
CA SER A 213 0.28 -12.65 6.13
C SER A 213 1.76 -13.03 6.30
N LEU A 214 2.59 -12.87 5.27
CA LEU A 214 4.03 -13.13 5.32
C LEU A 214 4.74 -12.08 6.19
N ASN A 215 4.20 -10.88 6.26
CA ASN A 215 4.68 -9.82 7.13
C ASN A 215 4.59 -10.18 8.62
N GLU A 216 3.75 -11.14 9.01
CA GLU A 216 3.67 -11.64 10.38
C GLU A 216 4.69 -12.74 10.70
N ASN A 217 5.47 -13.20 9.71
CA ASN A 217 6.44 -14.26 9.92
C ASN A 217 7.52 -13.85 10.94
N GLU A 218 7.77 -14.71 11.93
CA GLU A 218 8.68 -14.43 13.05
C GLU A 218 10.11 -14.11 12.58
N SER A 219 10.67 -14.89 11.66
CA SER A 219 12.01 -14.65 11.11
C SER A 219 12.06 -13.33 10.34
N TRP A 220 11.02 -13.02 9.57
CA TRP A 220 10.92 -11.72 8.89
C TRP A 220 10.80 -10.56 9.88
N ARG A 221 10.03 -10.70 10.96
CA ARG A 221 9.93 -9.69 12.02
C ARG A 221 11.23 -9.52 12.79
N ALA A 222 12.00 -10.57 12.99
CA ALA A 222 13.33 -10.46 13.58
C ALA A 222 14.33 -9.76 12.63
N LEU A 223 14.25 -10.04 11.33
CA LEU A 223 15.12 -9.43 10.33
C LEU A 223 14.76 -7.97 10.02
N TYR A 224 13.47 -7.66 9.90
CA TYR A 224 12.99 -6.32 9.61
C TYR A 224 12.89 -5.46 10.87
N GLY A 225 12.27 -5.95 11.94
CA GLY A 225 11.95 -5.20 13.15
C GLY A 225 10.46 -4.86 13.24
N LYS A 226 10.14 -3.68 13.76
CA LYS A 226 8.74 -3.22 13.93
C LYS A 226 8.05 -3.04 12.58
N LYS A 227 6.74 -3.26 12.53
CA LYS A 227 5.90 -3.01 11.34
C LYS A 227 6.06 -1.55 10.90
N SER A 228 6.27 -1.35 9.60
CA SER A 228 6.32 -0.01 9.02
C SER A 228 4.90 0.55 8.96
N ALA A 229 4.68 1.75 9.48
CA ALA A 229 3.40 2.44 9.26
C ALA A 229 3.20 2.67 7.75
N ARG A 230 4.26 3.01 7.02
CA ARG A 230 4.21 3.32 5.59
C ARG A 230 4.36 2.10 4.68
N LEU A 231 4.18 0.89 5.23
CA LEU A 231 4.16 -0.39 4.52
C LEU A 231 5.47 -0.75 3.78
N LYS A 232 6.60 -0.16 4.16
CA LYS A 232 7.88 -0.43 3.49
C LYS A 232 8.36 -1.88 3.71
N ASP A 233 7.97 -2.49 4.82
CA ASP A 233 8.18 -3.93 5.06
C ASP A 233 7.46 -4.80 4.03
N LEU A 234 6.20 -4.51 3.72
CA LEU A 234 5.46 -5.20 2.67
C LEU A 234 6.10 -4.99 1.30
N GLU A 235 6.62 -3.79 1.03
CA GLU A 235 7.30 -3.52 -0.23
C GLU A 235 8.56 -4.39 -0.38
N LEU A 236 9.37 -4.57 0.67
CA LEU A 236 10.55 -5.44 0.58
C LEU A 236 10.17 -6.91 0.31
N ILE A 237 9.07 -7.40 0.88
CA ILE A 237 8.54 -8.74 0.56
C ILE A 237 8.13 -8.81 -0.93
N LEU A 238 7.43 -7.78 -1.42
CA LEU A 238 7.02 -7.68 -2.83
C LEU A 238 8.24 -7.64 -3.77
N ARG A 239 9.25 -6.83 -3.45
CA ARG A 239 10.52 -6.74 -4.19
C ARG A 239 11.23 -8.07 -4.26
N PHE A 240 11.29 -8.82 -3.15
CA PHE A 240 11.88 -10.15 -3.13
C PHE A 240 11.24 -11.06 -4.19
N PHE A 241 9.91 -11.19 -4.21
CA PHE A 241 9.24 -12.04 -5.18
C PHE A 241 9.41 -11.54 -6.61
N ALA A 242 9.21 -10.25 -6.84
CA ALA A 242 9.35 -9.66 -8.17
C ALA A 242 10.77 -9.86 -8.73
N LEU A 243 11.82 -9.64 -7.94
CA LEU A 243 13.20 -9.85 -8.35
C LEU A 243 13.57 -11.34 -8.45
N TYR A 244 13.06 -12.19 -7.57
CA TYR A 244 13.33 -13.63 -7.64
C TYR A 244 12.85 -14.23 -8.98
N TYR A 245 11.62 -13.90 -9.38
CA TYR A 245 11.00 -14.45 -10.61
C TYR A 245 11.33 -13.65 -11.88
N HIS A 246 11.43 -12.31 -11.79
CA HIS A 246 11.47 -11.43 -12.96
C HIS A 246 12.68 -10.49 -13.02
N ALA A 247 13.74 -10.70 -12.23
CA ALA A 247 14.94 -9.85 -12.30
C ALA A 247 15.57 -9.76 -13.71
N LYS A 248 15.45 -10.80 -14.54
CA LYS A 248 15.98 -10.79 -15.91
C LYS A 248 15.27 -9.79 -16.82
N SER A 249 14.02 -9.48 -16.54
CA SER A 249 13.20 -8.52 -17.27
C SER A 249 13.05 -7.19 -16.52
N TYR A 250 13.81 -6.99 -15.45
CA TYR A 250 13.80 -5.73 -14.71
C TYR A 250 14.20 -4.57 -15.61
N LYS A 251 13.39 -3.51 -15.58
CA LYS A 251 13.68 -2.22 -16.18
C LYS A 251 13.28 -1.13 -15.20
N ARG A 252 14.12 -0.12 -15.08
CA ARG A 252 13.82 1.05 -14.24
C ARG A 252 12.58 1.79 -14.76
N PRO A 253 11.75 2.39 -13.89
CA PRO A 253 11.92 2.47 -12.43
C PRO A 253 11.41 1.24 -11.66
N MET A 254 11.90 1.04 -10.43
CA MET A 254 11.45 -0.03 -9.54
C MET A 254 9.96 0.06 -9.24
N LYS A 255 9.42 1.28 -9.07
CA LYS A 255 7.98 1.48 -8.85
C LYS A 255 7.12 0.80 -9.92
N GLU A 256 7.46 1.00 -11.19
CA GLU A 256 6.73 0.43 -12.33
C GLU A 256 6.93 -1.08 -12.43
N PHE A 257 8.15 -1.56 -12.15
CA PHE A 257 8.43 -2.99 -12.08
C PHE A 257 7.55 -3.71 -11.05
N LEU A 258 7.40 -3.14 -9.85
CA LEU A 258 6.54 -3.70 -8.80
C LEU A 258 5.05 -3.56 -9.13
N ASN A 259 4.63 -2.48 -9.77
CA ASN A 259 3.24 -2.29 -10.23
C ASN A 259 2.84 -3.39 -11.22
N ARG A 260 3.71 -3.68 -12.22
CA ARG A 260 3.48 -4.78 -13.17
C ARG A 260 3.44 -6.15 -12.50
N TYR A 261 4.28 -6.39 -11.51
CA TYR A 261 4.26 -7.65 -10.76
C TYR A 261 2.94 -7.80 -9.97
N MET A 262 2.48 -6.75 -9.30
CA MET A 262 1.18 -6.74 -8.61
C MET A 262 0.01 -7.00 -9.57
N ALA A 263 -0.02 -6.30 -10.72
CA ALA A 263 -1.08 -6.46 -11.72
C ALA A 263 -1.12 -7.89 -12.29
N SER A 264 0.05 -8.42 -12.67
CA SER A 264 0.15 -9.73 -13.32
C SER A 264 -0.10 -10.91 -12.39
N ASN A 265 0.05 -10.75 -11.07
CA ASN A 265 -0.11 -11.83 -10.09
C ASN A 265 -1.18 -11.51 -9.00
N LEU A 266 -2.13 -10.62 -9.30
CA LEU A 266 -3.16 -10.11 -8.37
C LEU A 266 -3.86 -11.21 -7.54
N ASN A 267 -4.29 -12.28 -8.20
CA ASN A 267 -5.01 -13.41 -7.62
C ASN A 267 -4.16 -14.69 -7.67
N LEU A 268 -2.84 -14.54 -7.52
CA LEU A 268 -1.89 -15.65 -7.46
C LEU A 268 -1.93 -16.59 -8.67
N GLN A 269 -2.36 -16.07 -9.83
CA GLN A 269 -2.59 -16.88 -11.03
C GLN A 269 -1.30 -17.39 -11.70
N ASN A 270 -0.16 -16.73 -11.49
CA ASN A 270 1.11 -17.15 -12.08
C ASN A 270 1.92 -18.04 -11.13
N VAL A 271 1.95 -17.67 -9.85
CA VAL A 271 2.61 -18.44 -8.79
C VAL A 271 1.70 -18.43 -7.56
N GLY A 272 1.23 -19.62 -7.20
CA GLY A 272 0.31 -19.82 -6.09
C GLY A 272 0.95 -19.64 -4.72
N GLU A 273 0.11 -19.44 -3.71
CA GLU A 273 0.52 -19.30 -2.31
C GLU A 273 1.34 -20.51 -1.82
N GLU A 274 1.01 -21.71 -2.26
CA GLU A 274 1.68 -22.97 -1.92
C GLU A 274 3.15 -22.99 -2.34
N THR A 275 3.52 -22.15 -3.31
CA THR A 275 4.91 -21.99 -3.75
C THR A 275 5.57 -20.78 -3.08
N LEU A 276 4.88 -19.64 -3.04
CA LEU A 276 5.43 -18.38 -2.53
C LEU A 276 5.70 -18.41 -1.03
N ARG A 277 4.78 -18.98 -0.23
CA ARG A 277 4.88 -19.00 1.23
C ARG A 277 6.07 -19.85 1.70
N PRO A 278 6.24 -21.12 1.28
CA PRO A 278 7.42 -21.90 1.69
C PRO A 278 8.73 -21.28 1.24
N LEU A 279 8.79 -20.70 0.03
CA LEU A 279 9.96 -20.01 -0.48
C LEU A 279 10.39 -18.86 0.45
N PHE A 280 9.45 -18.00 0.84
CA PHE A 280 9.73 -16.88 1.73
C PHE A 280 10.11 -17.32 3.14
N VAL A 281 9.35 -18.27 3.72
CA VAL A 281 9.58 -18.76 5.09
C VAL A 281 10.95 -19.43 5.19
N ALA A 282 11.28 -20.35 4.28
CA ALA A 282 12.58 -21.04 4.31
C ALA A 282 13.75 -20.06 4.12
N THR A 283 13.58 -19.07 3.23
CA THR A 283 14.61 -18.05 2.97
C THR A 283 14.86 -17.17 4.19
N THR A 284 13.80 -16.61 4.78
CA THR A 284 13.92 -15.73 5.95
C THR A 284 14.42 -16.48 7.18
N GLU A 285 13.99 -17.72 7.38
CA GLU A 285 14.46 -18.57 8.48
C GLU A 285 15.95 -18.92 8.34
N ALA A 286 16.42 -19.26 7.13
CA ALA A 286 17.84 -19.51 6.87
C ALA A 286 18.70 -18.27 7.12
N ILE A 287 18.27 -17.09 6.65
CA ILE A 287 18.97 -15.82 6.88
C ILE A 287 19.00 -15.48 8.36
N HIS A 288 17.86 -15.59 9.05
CA HIS A 288 17.77 -15.26 10.47
C HIS A 288 18.64 -16.16 11.34
N LYS A 289 18.59 -17.49 11.12
CA LYS A 289 19.39 -18.45 11.91
C LYS A 289 20.89 -18.30 11.68
N SER A 290 21.30 -18.04 10.44
CA SER A 290 22.73 -18.11 10.06
C SER A 290 23.43 -16.75 10.14
N ILE A 291 22.78 -15.67 9.70
CA ILE A 291 23.38 -14.33 9.61
C ILE A 291 22.88 -13.43 10.75
N GLY A 292 21.61 -13.59 11.14
CA GLY A 292 20.97 -12.82 12.21
C GLY A 292 20.43 -11.46 11.77
N VAL A 293 20.01 -10.67 12.76
CA VAL A 293 19.30 -9.37 12.58
C VAL A 293 20.06 -8.33 11.76
N ARG A 294 21.38 -8.49 11.60
CA ARG A 294 22.24 -7.61 10.81
C ARG A 294 22.18 -7.86 9.30
N ALA A 295 21.52 -8.93 8.84
CA ALA A 295 21.59 -9.40 7.46
C ALA A 295 21.30 -8.30 6.41
N PHE A 296 20.36 -7.39 6.71
CA PHE A 296 19.95 -6.32 5.81
C PHE A 296 20.52 -4.94 6.19
N ARG A 297 21.40 -4.87 7.20
CA ARG A 297 21.89 -3.63 7.77
C ARG A 297 23.39 -3.50 7.56
N LEU A 298 23.82 -2.51 6.78
CA LEU A 298 25.24 -2.13 6.71
C LEU A 298 25.65 -1.26 7.91
N LYS A 299 24.70 -0.51 8.44
CA LYS A 299 24.82 0.34 9.63
C LYS A 299 23.63 0.08 10.57
N ALA A 300 22.90 1.11 10.99
CA ALA A 300 21.69 0.96 11.79
C ALA A 300 20.45 0.69 10.95
N ALA A 301 20.31 1.39 9.82
CA ALA A 301 19.15 1.29 8.92
C ALA A 301 19.21 0.05 8.02
N ILE A 302 18.04 -0.42 7.60
CA ILE A 302 17.90 -1.46 6.57
C ILE A 302 18.27 -0.85 5.23
N ASN A 303 19.12 -1.53 4.44
CA ASN A 303 19.40 -1.15 3.07
C ASN A 303 18.58 -2.03 2.11
N ALA A 304 17.69 -1.41 1.32
CA ALA A 304 16.78 -2.14 0.43
C ALA A 304 17.54 -2.98 -0.61
N ALA A 305 18.66 -2.48 -1.15
CA ALA A 305 19.46 -3.19 -2.14
C ALA A 305 20.18 -4.41 -1.55
N VAL A 306 20.58 -4.35 -0.27
CA VAL A 306 21.09 -5.52 0.47
C VAL A 306 19.99 -6.52 0.73
N ALA A 307 18.80 -6.08 1.18
CA ALA A 307 17.66 -6.97 1.37
C ALA A 307 17.31 -7.72 0.07
N ASP A 308 17.20 -6.99 -1.04
CA ASP A 308 16.96 -7.54 -2.38
C ASP A 308 17.96 -8.67 -2.72
N SER A 309 19.27 -8.38 -2.59
CA SER A 309 20.32 -9.30 -3.02
C SER A 309 20.47 -10.51 -2.12
N ILE A 310 20.43 -10.34 -0.79
CA ILE A 310 20.60 -11.42 0.16
C ILE A 310 19.41 -12.38 0.10
N MET A 311 18.18 -11.85 0.09
CA MET A 311 17.00 -12.70 -0.02
C MET A 311 16.98 -13.51 -1.31
N VAL A 312 17.23 -12.90 -2.46
CA VAL A 312 17.24 -13.61 -3.75
C VAL A 312 18.38 -14.63 -3.82
N GLY A 313 19.58 -14.28 -3.35
CA GLY A 313 20.74 -15.18 -3.37
C GLY A 313 20.55 -16.42 -2.51
N VAL A 314 20.08 -16.24 -1.27
CA VAL A 314 19.78 -17.36 -0.36
C VAL A 314 18.64 -18.23 -0.88
N ALA A 315 17.55 -17.62 -1.37
CA ALA A 315 16.43 -18.35 -1.96
C ALA A 315 16.87 -19.23 -3.13
N ARG A 316 17.71 -18.71 -4.04
CA ARG A 316 18.27 -19.47 -5.17
C ARG A 316 19.15 -20.62 -4.71
N ARG A 317 19.94 -20.42 -3.65
CA ARG A 317 20.75 -21.51 -3.08
C ARG A 317 19.87 -22.62 -2.50
N LEU A 318 18.85 -22.26 -1.72
CA LEU A 318 17.92 -23.24 -1.14
C LEU A 318 17.16 -24.03 -2.23
N ALA A 319 16.78 -23.35 -3.32
CA ALA A 319 16.13 -24.00 -4.47
C ALA A 319 17.05 -24.99 -5.21
N SER A 320 18.38 -24.86 -5.07
CA SER A 320 19.37 -25.71 -5.74
C SER A 320 19.58 -27.06 -5.02
N GLY A 321 19.00 -27.26 -3.83
CA GLY A 321 19.05 -28.50 -3.07
C GLY A 321 19.38 -28.30 -1.59
N PRO A 322 19.42 -29.39 -0.81
CA PRO A 322 19.66 -29.34 0.64
C PRO A 322 21.01 -28.71 0.98
N ILE A 323 21.11 -28.26 2.23
CA ILE A 323 22.30 -27.61 2.80
C ILE A 323 22.71 -28.43 4.02
N SER A 324 24.00 -28.74 4.07
CA SER A 324 24.62 -29.57 5.10
C SER A 324 25.10 -28.73 6.28
N ASN A 325 25.59 -27.50 6.02
CA ASN A 325 26.05 -26.59 7.05
C ASN A 325 25.46 -25.17 6.89
N PRO A 326 24.43 -24.81 7.68
CA PRO A 326 23.86 -23.47 7.68
C PRO A 326 24.86 -22.35 8.02
N ASP A 327 25.90 -22.63 8.81
CA ASP A 327 26.91 -21.62 9.19
C ASP A 327 27.72 -21.09 7.99
N ASP A 328 27.77 -21.86 6.89
CA ASP A 328 28.43 -21.45 5.64
C ASP A 328 27.75 -20.21 5.02
N PHE A 329 26.46 -19.95 5.32
CA PHE A 329 25.79 -18.74 4.89
C PHE A 329 26.43 -17.48 5.48
N ASN A 330 26.83 -17.50 6.75
CA ASN A 330 27.45 -16.34 7.38
C ASN A 330 28.83 -16.06 6.78
N ALA A 331 29.61 -17.10 6.49
CA ALA A 331 30.90 -16.95 5.82
C ALA A 331 30.75 -16.39 4.40
N ALA A 332 29.78 -16.88 3.63
CA ALA A 332 29.48 -16.37 2.29
C ALA A 332 29.00 -14.90 2.34
N TYR A 333 28.18 -14.56 3.34
CA TYR A 333 27.71 -13.19 3.58
C TYR A 333 28.86 -12.23 3.89
N GLU A 334 29.76 -12.58 4.82
CA GLU A 334 30.94 -11.77 5.14
C GLU A 334 31.85 -11.56 3.91
N SER A 335 32.07 -12.62 3.13
CA SER A 335 32.84 -12.52 1.89
C SER A 335 32.18 -11.59 0.88
N LEU A 336 30.85 -11.59 0.79
CA LEU A 336 30.11 -10.71 -0.12
C LEU A 336 30.21 -9.24 0.32
N LEU A 337 30.14 -8.96 1.63
CA LEU A 337 30.29 -7.60 2.15
C LEU A 337 31.71 -7.04 2.00
N GLN A 338 32.72 -7.88 1.78
CA GLN A 338 34.08 -7.45 1.47
C GLN A 338 34.32 -7.22 -0.03
N ASP A 339 33.38 -7.61 -0.90
CA ASP A 339 33.47 -7.41 -2.33
C ASP A 339 33.22 -5.92 -2.69
N ALA A 340 34.28 -5.23 -3.07
CA ALA A 340 34.23 -3.81 -3.43
C ALA A 340 33.32 -3.51 -4.63
N GLU A 341 33.13 -4.46 -5.55
CA GLU A 341 32.21 -4.29 -6.67
C GLU A 341 30.76 -4.49 -6.22
N TYR A 342 30.49 -5.43 -5.31
CA TYR A 342 29.18 -5.56 -4.67
C TYR A 342 28.80 -4.31 -3.88
N LEU A 343 29.70 -3.77 -3.06
CA LEU A 343 29.45 -2.55 -2.27
C LEU A 343 29.08 -1.34 -3.14
N LYS A 344 29.62 -1.24 -4.37
CA LYS A 344 29.23 -0.18 -5.32
C LYS A 344 27.77 -0.30 -5.75
N THR A 345 27.27 -1.52 -5.94
CA THR A 345 25.91 -1.78 -6.46
C THR A 345 24.79 -1.53 -5.46
N ILE A 346 25.12 -1.39 -4.18
CA ILE A 346 24.15 -1.18 -3.07
C ILE A 346 24.21 0.23 -2.47
N GLY A 347 25.16 1.06 -2.92
CA GLY A 347 25.45 2.37 -2.31
C GLY A 347 25.00 3.61 -3.10
N ARG A 348 24.65 3.48 -4.38
CA ARG A 348 24.08 4.55 -5.24
C ARG A 348 23.46 3.92 -6.48
N SER A 349 22.54 4.59 -7.17
CA SER A 349 21.99 4.10 -8.45
C SER A 349 21.50 2.65 -8.35
N THR A 350 21.03 2.28 -7.17
CA THR A 350 20.54 0.96 -6.79
C THR A 350 19.30 0.53 -7.59
N ALA A 351 18.59 1.47 -8.21
CA ALA A 351 17.52 1.17 -9.17
C ALA A 351 18.02 0.95 -10.61
N ASP A 352 19.29 1.22 -10.95
CA ASP A 352 19.79 1.01 -12.31
C ASP A 352 19.88 -0.49 -12.67
N GLU A 353 19.48 -0.82 -13.89
CA GLU A 353 19.34 -2.20 -14.37
C GLU A 353 20.62 -3.02 -14.20
N GLU A 354 21.77 -2.42 -14.51
CA GLU A 354 23.07 -3.06 -14.36
C GLU A 354 23.39 -3.36 -12.89
N PHE A 355 23.09 -2.44 -11.98
CA PHE A 355 23.38 -2.59 -10.55
C PHE A 355 22.46 -3.61 -9.89
N VAL A 356 21.17 -3.64 -10.29
CA VAL A 356 20.24 -4.72 -9.91
C VAL A 356 20.78 -6.06 -10.39
N ARG A 357 21.11 -6.18 -11.67
CA ARG A 357 21.64 -7.42 -12.23
C ARG A 357 22.91 -7.88 -11.51
N LEU A 358 23.89 -6.99 -11.34
CA LEU A 358 25.20 -7.31 -10.78
C LEU A 358 25.12 -7.67 -9.30
N ARG A 359 24.32 -6.96 -8.49
CA ARG A 359 24.17 -7.30 -7.06
C ARG A 359 23.52 -8.66 -6.86
N LEU A 360 22.52 -9.00 -7.68
CA LEU A 360 21.85 -10.29 -7.63
C LEU A 360 22.76 -11.42 -8.09
N GLU A 361 23.55 -11.20 -9.15
CA GLU A 361 24.53 -12.16 -9.65
C GLU A 361 25.62 -12.46 -8.61
N ARG A 362 26.23 -11.42 -8.03
CA ARG A 362 27.27 -11.57 -7.00
C ARG A 362 26.76 -12.28 -5.76
N SER A 363 25.58 -11.89 -5.27
CA SER A 363 24.95 -12.59 -4.14
C SER A 363 24.66 -14.05 -4.47
N THR A 364 24.11 -14.35 -5.65
CA THR A 364 23.85 -15.73 -6.09
C THR A 364 25.15 -16.55 -6.13
N ASN A 365 26.22 -15.99 -6.68
CA ASN A 365 27.52 -16.66 -6.78
C ASN A 365 28.21 -16.87 -5.42
N ALA A 366 28.04 -15.93 -4.49
CA ALA A 366 28.54 -16.06 -3.12
C ALA A 366 27.85 -17.23 -2.39
N PHE A 367 26.52 -17.27 -2.44
CA PHE A 367 25.74 -18.30 -1.75
C PHE A 367 25.73 -19.66 -2.46
N ALA A 368 26.03 -19.73 -3.76
CA ALA A 368 26.13 -20.99 -4.50
C ALA A 368 27.16 -21.97 -3.91
N LYS A 369 28.14 -21.47 -3.14
CA LYS A 369 29.22 -22.25 -2.54
C LYS A 369 28.85 -22.89 -1.19
N VAL A 370 27.74 -22.48 -0.58
CA VAL A 370 27.23 -23.02 0.69
C VAL A 370 26.85 -24.48 0.49
N ARG A 371 27.32 -25.41 1.33
CA ARG A 371 27.13 -26.86 1.10
C ARG A 371 26.12 -27.49 2.05
#